data_AF-A0A356XG51-F1
#
_entry.id   AF-A0A356XG51-F1
#
_cell.length_a   1.000
_cell.length_b   1.000
_cell.length_c   1.000
_cell.angle_alpha   90.00
_cell.angle_beta   90.00
_cell.angle_gamma   90.00
#
_symmetry.space_group_name_H-M   'P 1'
#
loop_
_entity.id
_entity.type
_entity.pdbx_description
1 polymer ?
#
loop_
_entity_poly.entity_id
_entity_poly.type
_entity_poly.pdbx_seq_one_letter_code
_entity_poly.pdbx_strand_id
1 'polypeptide(L)'
;DEGYGANEFIRSDKPLVIVTGPGPGSGKLATCLSQLYHEHRRGIKAGYAKFETFPIWNLPLKHPVNVAYEAATADLKDVNMIDPFHLEAYGKTTVNYNRDIEVFPVLKTILGKITGNSALYRSPTDMGVNMAGYSILSDEVVREASCQEIIRRYYHGLCDYKQGLADKETAQRVGLIMSELNLSPMDRKVVGPALEKARASGVPSMAIRLEDGRIITGRTTCLMSAASSMVLNAIKALCGIADEIHLISEIALRPIIQLKEKILRHKSPVLQLEEVLIALSLSAATNPTAQLALTRLEALRCCEVHSSNLVNKAEEGVLRELGVHLTCEPEFPTKDLYFV
;
A
#
# COMPACT_ATOMS: atom_id res chain seq x y z
N ASP A 1 -16.74 23.85 33.75
CA ASP A 1 -15.87 23.11 34.69
C ASP A 1 -16.13 21.61 34.72
N GLU A 2 -17.38 21.13 34.71
CA GLU A 2 -17.70 19.68 34.73
C GLU A 2 -17.42 18.90 33.43
N GLY A 3 -16.96 19.58 32.36
CA GLY A 3 -16.59 19.00 31.06
C GLY A 3 -15.10 19.14 30.79
N TYR A 4 -14.70 19.88 29.73
CA TYR A 4 -13.28 20.13 29.42
C TYR A 4 -12.49 20.75 30.57
N GLY A 5 -13.13 21.51 31.45
CA GLY A 5 -12.47 22.11 32.62
C GLY A 5 -12.00 21.11 33.68
N ALA A 6 -12.47 19.86 33.64
CA ALA A 6 -12.01 18.79 34.52
C ALA A 6 -10.67 18.19 34.05
N ASN A 7 -10.29 18.40 32.78
CA ASN A 7 -9.02 17.93 32.25
C ASN A 7 -7.87 18.84 32.70
N GLU A 8 -6.68 18.26 32.86
CA GLU A 8 -5.48 19.05 33.13
C GLU A 8 -5.06 19.84 31.88
N PHE A 9 -4.75 21.12 32.07
CA PHE A 9 -4.23 21.95 31.00
C PHE A 9 -2.78 21.57 30.66
N ILE A 10 -2.50 21.34 29.37
CA ILE A 10 -1.17 20.96 28.91
C ILE A 10 -0.47 22.23 28.46
N ARG A 11 0.53 22.67 29.22
CA ARG A 11 1.29 23.87 28.87
C ARG A 11 2.07 23.63 27.57
N SER A 12 1.95 24.59 26.64
CA SER A 12 2.71 24.61 25.41
C SER A 12 3.44 25.95 25.26
N ASP A 13 4.67 25.90 24.77
CA ASP A 13 5.52 27.11 24.62
C ASP A 13 5.50 27.66 23.18
N LYS A 14 5.12 26.82 22.22
CA LYS A 14 5.10 27.16 20.79
C LYS A 14 3.67 27.51 20.35
N PRO A 15 3.50 28.48 19.43
CA PRO A 15 2.18 28.90 18.97
C PRO A 15 1.47 27.87 18.08
N LEU A 16 2.22 26.93 17.49
CA LEU A 16 1.69 25.81 16.72
C LEU A 16 1.96 24.50 17.48
N VAL A 17 0.89 23.83 17.88
CA VAL A 17 0.94 22.54 18.55
C VAL A 17 0.40 21.48 17.60
N ILE A 18 1.23 20.48 17.28
CA ILE A 18 0.83 19.34 16.45
C ILE A 18 0.39 18.22 17.38
N VAL A 19 -0.89 17.86 17.30
CA VAL A 19 -1.46 16.76 18.09
C VAL A 19 -1.50 15.50 17.26
N THR A 20 -0.82 14.46 17.72
CA THR A 20 -0.74 13.14 17.07
C THR A 20 -1.11 12.03 18.05
N GLY A 21 -1.30 10.80 17.54
CA GLY A 21 -1.61 9.62 18.36
C GLY A 21 -1.40 8.33 17.57
N PRO A 22 -1.27 7.18 18.26
CA PRO A 22 -0.85 5.90 17.66
C PRO A 22 -1.86 5.32 16.66
N GLY A 23 -3.13 5.73 16.72
CA GLY A 23 -4.17 5.26 15.82
C GLY A 23 -5.52 5.98 16.00
N PRO A 24 -6.59 5.53 15.34
CA PRO A 24 -7.95 6.00 15.57
C PRO A 24 -8.37 5.85 17.05
N GLY A 25 -9.32 6.67 17.50
CA GLY A 25 -9.87 6.56 18.87
C GLY A 25 -8.95 7.05 20.01
N SER A 26 -7.71 7.49 19.73
CA SER A 26 -6.75 7.93 20.74
C SER A 26 -7.03 9.30 21.39
N GLY A 27 -8.25 9.83 21.28
CA GLY A 27 -8.64 11.09 21.91
C GLY A 27 -8.11 12.40 21.29
N LYS A 28 -7.41 12.37 20.14
CA LYS A 28 -6.78 13.55 19.51
C LYS A 28 -7.68 14.79 19.44
N LEU A 29 -8.87 14.64 18.87
CA LEU A 29 -9.84 15.73 18.73
C LEU A 29 -10.32 16.25 20.08
N ALA A 30 -10.61 15.35 21.03
CA ALA A 30 -11.02 15.73 22.38
C ALA A 30 -9.92 16.51 23.10
N THR A 31 -8.66 16.10 22.97
CA THR A 31 -7.50 16.83 23.50
C THR A 31 -7.40 18.23 22.88
N CYS A 32 -7.50 18.36 21.55
CA CYS A 32 -7.48 19.67 20.89
C CYS A 32 -8.58 20.60 21.41
N LEU A 33 -9.81 20.12 21.52
CA LEU A 33 -10.94 20.92 22.02
C LEU A 33 -10.79 21.29 23.50
N SER A 34 -10.22 20.38 24.31
CA SER A 34 -9.90 20.66 25.71
C SER A 34 -8.86 21.77 25.83
N GLN A 35 -7.75 21.69 25.08
CA GLN A 35 -6.71 22.73 25.09
C GLN A 35 -7.25 24.06 24.58
N LEU A 36 -8.07 24.03 23.52
CA LEU A 36 -8.75 25.22 23.00
C LEU A 36 -9.62 25.89 24.08
N TYR A 37 -10.40 25.11 24.84
CA TYR A 37 -11.19 25.62 25.95
C TYR A 37 -10.33 26.29 27.04
N HIS A 38 -9.23 25.65 27.46
CA HIS A 38 -8.36 26.23 28.48
C HIS A 38 -7.65 27.50 28.00
N GLU A 39 -7.22 27.57 26.74
CA GLU A 39 -6.57 28.77 26.19
C GLU A 39 -7.54 29.95 26.14
N HIS A 40 -8.78 29.73 25.67
CA HIS A 40 -9.79 30.79 25.65
C HIS A 40 -10.16 31.25 27.07
N ARG A 41 -10.23 30.34 28.04
CA ARG A 41 -10.41 30.69 29.47
C ARG A 41 -9.27 31.55 30.02
N ARG A 42 -8.05 31.38 29.51
CA ARG A 42 -6.86 32.18 29.86
C ARG A 42 -6.76 33.50 29.07
N GLY A 43 -7.74 33.79 28.20
CA GLY A 43 -7.76 34.98 27.35
C GLY A 43 -6.90 34.88 26.09
N ILE A 44 -6.37 33.69 25.77
CA ILE A 44 -5.55 33.45 24.58
C ILE A 44 -6.47 32.98 23.44
N LYS A 45 -6.41 33.68 22.30
CA LYS A 45 -7.16 33.33 21.10
C LYS A 45 -6.47 32.19 20.35
N ALA A 46 -6.74 30.96 20.76
CA ALA A 46 -6.32 29.75 20.05
C ALA A 46 -7.35 29.32 18.99
N GLY A 47 -6.90 28.51 18.03
CA GLY A 47 -7.73 27.91 16.98
C GLY A 47 -7.49 26.41 16.84
N TYR A 48 -8.38 25.73 16.13
CA TYR A 48 -8.26 24.31 15.81
C TYR A 48 -8.34 24.12 14.30
N ALA A 49 -7.46 23.30 13.72
CA ALA A 49 -7.51 22.90 12.33
C ALA A 49 -7.16 21.42 12.20
N LYS A 50 -7.55 20.81 11.08
CA LYS A 50 -7.32 19.39 10.79
C LYS A 50 -6.40 19.23 9.59
N PHE A 51 -5.34 18.44 9.76
CA PHE A 51 -4.44 18.06 8.67
C PHE A 51 -4.67 16.60 8.31
N GLU A 52 -5.18 16.36 7.10
CA GLU A 52 -5.32 15.04 6.47
C GLU A 52 -4.93 15.16 5.00
N THR A 53 -4.16 14.19 4.50
CA THR A 53 -3.70 14.19 3.11
C THR A 53 -4.81 13.73 2.16
N PHE A 54 -5.63 12.77 2.58
CA PHE A 54 -6.72 12.19 1.78
C PHE A 54 -8.04 12.20 2.56
N PRO A 55 -9.18 12.36 1.87
CA PRO A 55 -9.28 12.71 0.45
C PRO A 55 -8.75 14.12 0.15
N ILE A 56 -8.35 14.36 -1.09
CA ILE A 56 -7.92 15.68 -1.55
C ILE A 56 -9.16 16.48 -1.94
N TRP A 57 -9.49 17.47 -1.13
CA TRP A 57 -10.76 18.20 -1.18
C TRP A 57 -11.02 18.95 -2.50
N ASN A 58 -9.95 19.42 -3.16
CA ASN A 58 -10.03 20.18 -4.40
C ASN A 58 -9.86 19.32 -5.66
N LEU A 59 -9.79 17.99 -5.53
CA LEU A 59 -9.93 17.06 -6.64
C LEU A 59 -11.38 16.54 -6.72
N PRO A 60 -11.88 16.21 -7.92
CA PRO A 60 -13.20 15.61 -8.07
C PRO A 60 -13.39 14.34 -7.22
N LEU A 61 -14.64 14.05 -6.85
CA LEU A 61 -14.99 12.84 -6.09
C LEU A 61 -14.50 11.57 -6.78
N LYS A 62 -14.74 11.47 -8.09
CA LYS A 62 -14.32 10.33 -8.94
C LYS A 62 -12.90 10.46 -9.48
N HIS A 63 -12.09 11.36 -8.94
CA HIS A 63 -10.68 11.44 -9.33
C HIS A 63 -9.95 10.19 -8.83
N PRO A 64 -9.16 9.47 -9.66
CA PRO A 64 -8.49 8.24 -9.27
C PRO A 64 -7.71 8.34 -7.95
N VAL A 65 -7.10 9.49 -7.65
CA VAL A 65 -6.42 9.74 -6.36
C VAL A 65 -7.36 9.59 -5.16
N ASN A 66 -8.56 10.17 -5.20
CA ASN A 66 -9.53 10.06 -4.13
C ASN A 66 -10.13 8.63 -4.07
N VAL A 67 -10.38 8.04 -5.23
CA VAL A 67 -10.90 6.67 -5.33
C VAL A 67 -9.88 5.64 -4.82
N ALA A 68 -8.59 5.85 -5.04
CA ALA A 68 -7.52 5.02 -4.49
C ALA A 68 -7.46 5.07 -2.97
N TYR A 69 -7.71 6.24 -2.37
CA TYR A 69 -7.87 6.35 -0.92
C TYR A 69 -9.06 5.51 -0.44
N GLU A 70 -10.20 5.59 -1.11
CA GLU A 70 -11.38 4.79 -0.74
C GLU A 70 -11.12 3.27 -0.87
N ALA A 71 -10.39 2.85 -1.91
CA ALA A 71 -9.95 1.46 -2.06
C ALA A 71 -9.00 1.02 -0.94
N ALA A 72 -8.18 1.94 -0.41
CA ALA A 72 -7.25 1.68 0.68
C ALA A 72 -7.92 1.66 2.07
N THR A 73 -9.11 2.26 2.22
CA THR A 73 -9.88 2.33 3.48
C THR A 73 -11.20 1.56 3.40
N ALA A 74 -11.30 0.57 2.51
CA ALA A 74 -12.53 -0.20 2.31
C ALA A 74 -13.01 -0.89 3.60
N ASP A 75 -12.09 -1.28 4.47
CA ASP A 75 -12.30 -1.88 5.79
C ASP A 75 -12.81 -0.87 6.84
N LEU A 76 -12.30 0.37 6.81
CA LEU A 76 -12.68 1.44 7.74
C LEU A 76 -14.06 2.06 7.45
N LYS A 77 -14.68 1.63 6.35
CA LYS A 77 -15.97 2.13 5.85
C LYS A 77 -16.01 3.64 5.64
N ASP A 78 -14.86 4.26 5.42
CA ASP A 78 -14.78 5.66 5.03
C ASP A 78 -15.22 5.76 3.56
N VAL A 79 -16.21 6.62 3.30
CA VAL A 79 -16.79 6.82 1.96
C VAL A 79 -16.56 8.28 1.59
N ASN A 80 -15.93 8.51 0.43
CA ASN A 80 -15.77 9.87 -0.07
C ASN A 80 -17.13 10.44 -0.49
N MET A 81 -17.37 11.70 -0.18
CA MET A 81 -18.63 12.39 -0.45
C MET A 81 -18.37 13.84 -0.83
N ILE A 82 -19.33 14.46 -1.52
CA ILE A 82 -19.32 15.91 -1.68
C ILE A 82 -19.66 16.55 -0.34
N ASP A 83 -18.88 17.55 0.09
CA ASP A 83 -19.17 18.35 1.28
C ASP A 83 -20.41 19.25 1.01
N PRO A 84 -21.59 18.92 1.58
CA PRO A 84 -22.80 19.70 1.33
C PRO A 84 -22.72 21.09 1.98
N PHE A 85 -22.00 21.22 3.09
CA PHE A 85 -21.87 22.49 3.81
C PHE A 85 -21.03 23.50 3.02
N HIS A 86 -19.95 23.03 2.37
CA HIS A 86 -19.13 23.90 1.53
C HIS A 86 -19.88 24.31 0.25
N LEU A 87 -20.65 23.38 -0.32
CA LEU A 87 -21.49 23.66 -1.48
C LEU A 87 -22.57 24.69 -1.16
N GLU A 88 -23.26 24.57 -0.02
CA GLU A 88 -24.28 25.52 0.41
C GLU A 88 -23.68 26.90 0.73
N ALA A 89 -22.55 26.94 1.44
CA ALA A 89 -21.95 28.19 1.90
C ALA A 89 -21.25 28.99 0.78
N TYR A 90 -20.71 28.32 -0.23
CA TYR A 90 -19.83 28.94 -1.23
C TYR A 90 -20.19 28.63 -2.68
N GLY A 91 -21.15 27.74 -2.95
CA GLY A 91 -21.48 27.28 -4.30
C GLY A 91 -20.37 26.46 -4.96
N LYS A 92 -19.43 25.92 -4.18
CA LYS A 92 -18.26 25.18 -4.67
C LYS A 92 -18.31 23.72 -4.24
N THR A 93 -18.17 22.82 -5.22
CA THR A 93 -18.06 21.38 -4.96
C THR A 93 -16.68 21.04 -4.43
N THR A 94 -16.62 20.41 -3.26
CA THR A 94 -15.38 19.90 -2.64
C THR A 94 -15.63 18.51 -2.09
N VAL A 95 -14.55 17.73 -1.92
CA VAL A 95 -14.63 16.35 -1.44
C VAL A 95 -14.24 16.27 0.03
N ASN A 96 -15.05 15.56 0.80
CA ASN A 96 -14.76 15.16 2.18
C ASN A 96 -15.21 13.69 2.33
N TYR A 97 -15.37 13.19 3.55
CA TYR A 97 -15.85 11.82 3.79
C TYR A 97 -16.93 11.79 4.87
N ASN A 98 -17.74 10.73 4.85
CA ASN A 98 -18.97 10.58 5.65
C ASN A 98 -18.78 10.94 7.14
N ARG A 99 -17.76 10.40 7.80
CA ARG A 99 -17.55 10.59 9.25
C ARG A 99 -17.37 12.06 9.64
N ASP A 100 -16.61 12.82 8.86
CA ASP A 100 -16.37 14.23 9.13
C ASP A 100 -17.59 15.10 8.81
N ILE A 101 -18.29 14.79 7.71
CA ILE A 101 -19.55 15.45 7.35
C ILE A 101 -20.61 15.25 8.44
N GLU A 102 -20.78 14.03 8.93
CA GLU A 102 -21.76 13.68 9.96
C GLU A 102 -21.46 14.38 11.31
N VAL A 103 -20.19 14.49 11.69
CA VAL A 103 -19.77 15.07 12.97
C VAL A 103 -19.71 16.61 12.93
N PHE A 104 -19.57 17.22 11.75
CA PHE A 104 -19.34 18.65 11.59
C PHE A 104 -20.36 19.56 12.32
N PRO A 105 -21.69 19.33 12.28
CA PRO A 105 -22.66 20.19 12.99
C PRO A 105 -22.41 20.27 14.50
N VAL A 106 -22.03 19.14 15.11
CA VAL A 106 -21.70 19.06 16.53
C VAL A 106 -20.41 19.83 16.80
N LEU A 107 -19.38 19.62 15.98
CA LEU A 107 -18.10 20.32 16.12
C LEU A 107 -18.23 21.83 15.96
N LYS A 108 -18.98 22.30 14.96
CA LYS A 108 -19.27 23.72 14.74
C LYS A 108 -19.90 24.35 15.97
N THR A 109 -20.83 23.65 16.62
CA THR A 109 -21.49 24.11 17.85
C THR A 109 -20.51 24.20 19.02
N ILE A 110 -19.66 23.19 19.20
CA ILE A 110 -18.64 23.18 20.27
C ILE A 110 -17.63 24.31 20.07
N LEU A 111 -17.10 24.46 18.86
CA LEU A 111 -16.15 25.51 18.50
C LEU A 111 -16.76 26.89 18.68
N GLY A 112 -18.03 27.08 18.27
CA GLY A 112 -18.76 28.34 18.49
C GLY A 112 -18.92 28.67 19.97
N LYS A 113 -19.20 27.68 20.83
CA LYS A 113 -19.31 27.87 22.28
C LYS A 113 -17.97 28.22 22.94
N ILE A 114 -16.88 27.59 22.51
CA ILE A 114 -15.54 27.84 23.07
C ILE A 114 -15.00 29.20 22.62
N THR A 115 -15.11 29.50 21.33
CA THR A 115 -14.45 30.66 20.72
C THR A 115 -15.32 31.93 20.72
N GLY A 116 -16.62 31.80 21.00
CA GLY A 116 -17.60 32.88 20.85
C GLY A 116 -17.91 33.24 19.39
N ASN A 117 -17.36 32.51 18.41
CA ASN A 117 -17.57 32.74 16.98
C ASN A 117 -18.00 31.45 16.27
N SER A 118 -19.31 31.30 16.05
CA SER A 118 -19.89 30.15 15.34
C SER A 118 -19.65 30.16 13.82
N ALA A 119 -19.06 31.24 13.28
CA ALA A 119 -18.80 31.42 11.85
C ALA A 119 -17.35 31.14 11.45
N LEU A 120 -16.51 30.61 12.36
CA LEU A 120 -15.09 30.32 12.09
C LEU A 120 -14.92 29.34 10.91
N TYR A 121 -15.70 28.26 10.90
CA TYR A 121 -15.74 27.28 9.82
C TYR A 121 -17.17 27.12 9.32
N ARG A 122 -17.37 27.22 8.01
CA ARG A 122 -18.69 26.99 7.39
C ARG A 122 -18.86 25.55 6.92
N SER A 123 -17.76 24.83 6.72
CA SER A 123 -17.74 23.41 6.32
C SER A 123 -16.54 22.65 6.92
N PRO A 124 -16.53 21.31 6.91
CA PRO A 124 -15.34 20.52 7.27
C PRO A 124 -14.17 20.76 6.29
N THR A 125 -14.43 21.09 5.02
CA THR A 125 -13.38 21.57 4.10
C THR A 125 -12.67 22.82 4.62
N ASP A 126 -13.39 23.81 5.18
CA ASP A 126 -12.77 25.02 5.75
C ASP A 126 -11.87 24.71 6.96
N MET A 127 -12.21 23.64 7.71
CA MET A 127 -11.46 23.18 8.88
C MET A 127 -10.16 22.46 8.48
N GLY A 128 -10.09 21.98 7.23
CA GLY A 128 -8.93 21.33 6.66
C GLY A 128 -7.84 22.32 6.23
N VAL A 129 -6.57 21.89 6.32
CA VAL A 129 -5.41 22.69 5.87
C VAL A 129 -4.62 22.00 4.73
N ASN A 130 -5.23 21.03 4.06
CA ASN A 130 -4.57 20.23 3.03
C ASN A 130 -4.33 21.04 1.74
N MET A 131 -3.07 21.05 1.28
CA MET A 131 -2.65 21.72 0.05
C MET A 131 -2.16 20.74 -1.03
N ALA A 132 -2.21 19.43 -0.79
CA ALA A 132 -1.61 18.42 -1.67
C ALA A 132 -2.11 18.48 -3.11
N GLY A 133 -3.40 18.75 -3.33
CA GLY A 133 -3.97 18.85 -4.69
C GLY A 133 -3.37 19.98 -5.53
N TYR A 134 -2.93 21.08 -4.91
CA TYR A 134 -2.27 22.18 -5.62
C TYR A 134 -0.82 21.86 -6.01
N SER A 135 -0.22 20.84 -5.41
CA SER A 135 1.17 20.42 -5.66
C SER A 135 1.28 19.33 -6.73
N ILE A 136 0.16 18.94 -7.37
CA ILE A 136 0.16 17.97 -8.46
C ILE A 136 0.72 18.63 -9.71
N LEU A 137 1.91 18.18 -10.14
CA LEU A 137 2.60 18.71 -11.33
C LEU A 137 2.08 18.07 -12.64
N SER A 138 1.57 16.83 -12.56
CA SER A 138 0.99 16.13 -13.70
C SER A 138 -0.19 15.28 -13.25
N ASP A 139 -1.40 15.67 -13.69
CA ASP A 139 -2.64 14.96 -13.41
C ASP A 139 -2.64 13.55 -14.00
N GLU A 140 -2.10 13.39 -15.21
CA GLU A 140 -2.02 12.11 -15.90
C GLU A 140 -1.17 11.08 -15.13
N VAL A 141 -0.02 11.51 -14.61
CA VAL A 141 0.88 10.63 -13.84
C VAL A 141 0.23 10.18 -12.53
N VAL A 142 -0.41 11.09 -11.79
CA VAL A 142 -1.07 10.72 -10.54
C VAL A 142 -2.32 9.87 -10.77
N ARG A 143 -3.02 10.08 -11.89
CA ARG A 143 -4.15 9.23 -12.30
C ARG A 143 -3.70 7.80 -12.56
N GLU A 144 -2.68 7.62 -13.40
CA GLU A 144 -2.16 6.28 -13.70
C GLU A 144 -1.65 5.59 -12.44
N ALA A 145 -0.84 6.27 -11.62
CA ALA A 145 -0.34 5.71 -10.36
C ALA A 145 -1.46 5.30 -9.40
N SER A 146 -2.53 6.09 -9.32
CA SER A 146 -3.70 5.79 -8.49
C SER A 146 -4.52 4.62 -9.05
N CYS A 147 -4.69 4.52 -10.37
CA CYS A 147 -5.31 3.36 -11.00
C CYS A 147 -4.54 2.07 -10.69
N GLN A 148 -3.20 2.10 -10.77
CA GLN A 148 -2.37 0.96 -10.38
C GLN A 148 -2.48 0.63 -8.88
N GLU A 149 -2.60 1.62 -8.00
CA GLU A 149 -2.89 1.38 -6.57
C GLU A 149 -4.24 0.69 -6.37
N ILE A 150 -5.29 1.10 -7.08
CA ILE A 150 -6.62 0.48 -6.99
C ILE A 150 -6.56 -1.00 -7.41
N ILE A 151 -5.87 -1.31 -8.51
CA ILE A 151 -5.68 -2.71 -8.95
C ILE A 151 -4.87 -3.51 -7.91
N ARG A 152 -3.87 -2.90 -7.27
CA ARG A 152 -3.13 -3.54 -6.17
C ARG A 152 -4.05 -3.85 -4.99
N ARG A 153 -4.87 -2.88 -4.55
CA ARG A 153 -5.85 -3.08 -3.47
C ARG A 153 -6.89 -4.14 -3.82
N TYR A 154 -7.31 -4.22 -5.07
CA TYR A 154 -8.22 -5.27 -5.55
C TYR A 154 -7.62 -6.66 -5.32
N TYR A 155 -6.38 -6.89 -5.77
CA TYR A 155 -5.72 -8.17 -5.56
C TYR A 155 -5.46 -8.47 -4.08
N HIS A 156 -5.03 -7.48 -3.29
CA HIS A 156 -4.84 -7.66 -1.85
C HIS A 156 -6.15 -8.05 -1.15
N GLY A 157 -7.26 -7.35 -1.43
CA GLY A 157 -8.56 -7.67 -0.85
C GLY A 157 -9.05 -9.07 -1.21
N LEU A 158 -8.83 -9.53 -2.45
CA LEU A 158 -9.14 -10.90 -2.85
C LEU A 158 -8.28 -11.94 -2.13
N CYS A 159 -6.98 -11.69 -2.01
CA CYS A 159 -6.06 -12.58 -1.30
C CYS A 159 -6.39 -12.66 0.18
N ASP A 160 -6.65 -11.53 0.83
CA ASP A 160 -7.01 -11.46 2.25
C ASP A 160 -8.32 -12.21 2.51
N TYR A 161 -9.32 -12.06 1.65
CA TYR A 161 -10.57 -12.83 1.75
C TYR A 161 -10.32 -14.34 1.58
N LYS A 162 -9.53 -14.75 0.58
CA LYS A 162 -9.18 -16.16 0.34
C LYS A 162 -8.45 -16.78 1.53
N GLN A 163 -7.64 -16.00 2.23
CA GLN A 163 -6.90 -16.40 3.43
C GLN A 163 -7.71 -16.25 4.74
N GLY A 164 -8.94 -15.74 4.68
CA GLY A 164 -9.79 -15.52 5.86
C GLY A 164 -9.36 -14.34 6.73
N LEU A 165 -8.57 -13.40 6.20
CA LEU A 165 -8.10 -12.19 6.87
C LEU A 165 -9.05 -10.99 6.68
N ALA A 166 -9.91 -11.04 5.66
CA ALA A 166 -10.91 -10.03 5.39
C ALA A 166 -12.29 -10.66 5.17
N ASP A 167 -13.34 -9.88 5.40
CA ASP A 167 -14.71 -10.29 5.09
C ASP A 167 -15.04 -10.13 3.61
N LYS A 168 -16.14 -10.75 3.19
CA LYS A 168 -16.59 -10.72 1.80
C LYS A 168 -16.99 -9.31 1.35
N GLU A 169 -17.58 -8.53 2.24
CA GLU A 169 -18.06 -7.17 1.97
C GLU A 169 -16.88 -6.26 1.58
N THR A 170 -15.79 -6.31 2.34
CA THR A 170 -14.57 -5.52 2.06
C THR A 170 -13.97 -5.89 0.70
N ALA A 171 -13.82 -7.18 0.40
CA ALA A 171 -13.28 -7.62 -0.89
C ALA A 171 -14.19 -7.23 -2.08
N GLN A 172 -15.51 -7.32 -1.93
CA GLN A 172 -16.46 -6.91 -2.97
C GLN A 172 -16.44 -5.40 -3.20
N ARG A 173 -16.29 -4.60 -2.15
CA ARG A 173 -16.25 -3.13 -2.26
C ARG A 173 -15.11 -2.66 -3.16
N VAL A 174 -13.91 -3.21 -3.01
CA VAL A 174 -12.77 -2.83 -3.87
C VAL A 174 -13.02 -3.22 -5.33
N GLY A 175 -13.68 -4.36 -5.59
CA GLY A 175 -14.10 -4.75 -6.94
C GLY A 175 -15.11 -3.80 -7.58
N LEU A 176 -16.06 -3.27 -6.79
CA LEU A 176 -17.00 -2.25 -7.24
C LEU A 176 -16.27 -0.95 -7.59
N ILE A 177 -15.38 -0.49 -6.72
CA ILE A 177 -14.54 0.70 -6.94
C ILE A 177 -13.74 0.59 -8.25
N MET A 178 -13.13 -0.57 -8.50
CA MET A 178 -12.39 -0.81 -9.75
C MET A 178 -13.31 -0.72 -10.98
N SER A 179 -14.53 -1.28 -10.88
CA SER A 179 -15.53 -1.25 -11.95
C SER A 179 -16.04 0.18 -12.23
N GLU A 180 -16.20 1.01 -11.20
CA GLU A 180 -16.63 2.42 -11.36
C GLU A 180 -15.66 3.28 -12.17
N LEU A 181 -14.38 2.94 -12.16
CA LEU A 181 -13.35 3.58 -12.98
C LEU A 181 -13.10 2.85 -14.32
N ASN A 182 -13.90 1.83 -14.65
CA ASN A 182 -13.70 0.96 -15.81
C ASN A 182 -12.31 0.32 -15.87
N LEU A 183 -11.72 0.03 -14.71
CA LEU A 183 -10.43 -0.64 -14.61
C LEU A 183 -10.60 -2.15 -14.71
N SER A 184 -9.62 -2.80 -15.33
CA SER A 184 -9.50 -4.24 -15.47
C SER A 184 -8.22 -4.72 -14.79
N PRO A 185 -8.19 -5.95 -14.23
CA PRO A 185 -6.93 -6.54 -13.74
C PRO A 185 -5.83 -6.55 -14.82
N MET A 186 -6.21 -6.63 -16.10
CA MET A 186 -5.27 -6.64 -17.22
C MET A 186 -4.58 -5.29 -17.48
N ASP A 187 -5.10 -4.18 -16.93
CA ASP A 187 -4.43 -2.87 -17.00
C ASP A 187 -3.11 -2.87 -16.22
N ARG A 188 -2.97 -3.79 -15.26
CA ARG A 188 -1.69 -4.14 -14.66
C ARG A 188 -0.91 -5.06 -15.59
N LYS A 189 0.02 -4.49 -16.36
CA LYS A 189 0.78 -5.14 -17.44
C LYS A 189 1.49 -6.46 -17.09
N VAL A 190 1.77 -6.73 -15.81
CA VAL A 190 2.43 -7.97 -15.35
C VAL A 190 1.47 -9.14 -15.11
N VAL A 191 0.16 -8.90 -15.04
CA VAL A 191 -0.84 -9.94 -14.78
C VAL A 191 -0.87 -10.95 -15.94
N GLY A 192 -1.16 -10.48 -17.15
CA GLY A 192 -1.24 -11.34 -18.35
C GLY A 192 -0.01 -12.26 -18.52
N PRO A 193 1.22 -11.71 -18.55
CA PRO A 193 2.43 -12.49 -18.71
C PRO A 193 2.67 -13.54 -17.62
N ALA A 194 2.33 -13.25 -16.36
CA ALA A 194 2.46 -14.22 -15.27
C ALA A 194 1.47 -15.38 -15.45
N LEU A 195 0.22 -15.08 -15.81
CA LEU A 195 -0.83 -16.10 -16.03
C LEU A 195 -0.57 -16.95 -17.28
N GLU A 196 -0.11 -16.33 -18.36
CA GLU A 196 0.28 -17.03 -19.59
C GLU A 196 1.44 -17.99 -19.31
N LYS A 197 2.46 -17.53 -18.56
CA LYS A 197 3.60 -18.38 -18.17
C LYS A 197 3.16 -19.54 -17.30
N ALA A 198 2.26 -19.31 -16.35
CA ALA A 198 1.71 -20.36 -15.49
C ALA A 198 0.93 -21.39 -16.31
N ARG A 199 0.05 -20.93 -17.21
CA ARG A 199 -0.74 -21.80 -18.10
C ARG A 199 0.15 -22.64 -19.03
N ALA A 200 1.15 -22.02 -19.63
CA ALA A 200 2.05 -22.69 -20.57
C ALA A 200 2.97 -23.71 -19.88
N SER A 201 3.39 -23.44 -18.65
CA SER A 201 4.32 -24.31 -17.92
C SER A 201 3.64 -25.32 -16.97
N GLY A 202 2.36 -25.12 -16.66
CA GLY A 202 1.60 -25.95 -15.73
C GLY A 202 2.03 -25.81 -14.27
N VAL A 203 2.83 -24.79 -13.94
CA VAL A 203 3.40 -24.56 -12.60
C VAL A 203 3.27 -23.08 -12.21
N PRO A 204 3.29 -22.76 -10.90
CA PRO A 204 3.30 -21.37 -10.43
C PRO A 204 4.35 -20.52 -11.14
N SER A 205 3.95 -19.32 -11.54
CA SER A 205 4.80 -18.38 -12.29
C SER A 205 4.59 -16.94 -11.84
N MET A 206 5.61 -16.12 -12.05
CA MET A 206 5.60 -14.69 -11.73
C MET A 206 6.10 -13.87 -12.92
N ALA A 207 5.70 -12.61 -12.95
CA ALA A 207 6.23 -11.62 -13.88
C ALA A 207 6.59 -10.32 -13.15
N ILE A 208 7.65 -9.67 -13.63
CA ILE A 208 8.10 -8.36 -13.17
C ILE A 208 8.24 -7.42 -14.37
N ARG A 209 7.81 -6.16 -14.20
CA ARG A 209 8.06 -5.08 -15.17
C ARG A 209 9.22 -4.23 -14.67
N LEU A 210 10.32 -4.23 -15.42
CA LEU A 210 11.49 -3.40 -15.16
C LEU A 210 11.20 -1.92 -15.47
N GLU A 211 12.05 -1.01 -14.98
CA GLU A 211 11.93 0.43 -15.23
C GLU A 211 11.94 0.79 -16.72
N ASP A 212 12.70 0.05 -17.53
CA ASP A 212 12.75 0.22 -18.99
C ASP A 212 11.54 -0.37 -19.75
N GLY A 213 10.56 -0.90 -19.02
CA GLY A 213 9.32 -1.45 -19.56
C GLY A 213 9.40 -2.91 -19.99
N ARG A 214 10.59 -3.54 -19.98
CA ARG A 214 10.71 -4.99 -20.26
C ARG A 214 9.96 -5.79 -19.21
N ILE A 215 9.27 -6.84 -19.66
CA ILE A 215 8.59 -7.79 -18.78
C ILE A 215 9.40 -9.07 -18.73
N ILE A 216 9.83 -9.45 -17.53
CA ILE A 216 10.59 -10.66 -17.29
C ILE A 216 9.73 -11.64 -16.50
N THR A 217 9.77 -12.91 -16.86
CA THR A 217 8.99 -13.96 -16.18
C THR A 217 9.89 -14.96 -15.48
N GLY A 218 9.36 -15.57 -14.42
CA GLY A 218 9.93 -16.71 -13.71
C GLY A 218 8.86 -17.76 -13.50
N ARG A 219 9.28 -19.02 -13.40
CA ARG A 219 8.39 -20.14 -13.08
C ARG A 219 9.03 -21.00 -12.02
N THR A 220 8.22 -21.72 -11.24
CA THR A 220 8.75 -22.74 -10.35
C THR A 220 9.45 -23.82 -11.16
N THR A 221 10.62 -24.23 -10.68
CA THR A 221 11.41 -25.32 -11.25
C THR A 221 11.61 -26.41 -10.19
N CYS A 222 12.30 -27.49 -10.53
CA CYS A 222 12.73 -28.48 -9.54
C CYS A 222 13.73 -27.91 -8.53
N LEU A 223 14.41 -26.81 -8.86
CA LEU A 223 15.48 -26.23 -8.04
C LEU A 223 15.00 -25.04 -7.19
N MET A 224 14.15 -24.17 -7.74
CA MET A 224 13.81 -22.89 -7.09
C MET A 224 12.39 -22.41 -7.41
N SER A 225 11.89 -21.53 -6.55
CA SER A 225 10.56 -20.93 -6.65
C SER A 225 10.40 -20.03 -7.89
N ALA A 226 9.15 -19.67 -8.20
CA ALA A 226 8.84 -18.71 -9.25
C ALA A 226 9.45 -17.33 -8.96
N ALA A 227 9.42 -16.86 -7.70
CA ALA A 227 10.02 -15.59 -7.31
C ALA A 227 11.53 -15.59 -7.49
N SER A 228 12.20 -16.65 -7.02
CA SER A 228 13.65 -16.84 -7.22
C SER A 228 14.04 -16.78 -8.68
N SER A 229 13.32 -17.54 -9.52
CA SER A 229 13.57 -17.61 -10.95
C SER A 229 13.35 -16.25 -11.61
N MET A 230 12.26 -15.56 -11.25
CA MET A 230 11.94 -14.23 -11.77
C MET A 230 13.02 -13.21 -11.41
N VAL A 231 13.46 -13.18 -10.15
CA VAL A 231 14.49 -12.24 -9.67
C VAL A 231 15.83 -12.50 -10.37
N LEU A 232 16.27 -13.76 -10.48
CA LEU A 232 17.50 -14.08 -11.21
C LEU A 232 17.42 -13.68 -12.69
N ASN A 233 16.29 -13.96 -13.35
CA ASN A 233 16.10 -13.57 -14.75
C ASN A 233 16.10 -12.04 -14.91
N ALA A 234 15.47 -11.32 -13.97
CA ALA A 234 15.40 -9.87 -13.98
C ALA A 234 16.79 -9.22 -13.84
N ILE A 235 17.59 -9.66 -12.87
CA ILE A 235 18.95 -9.11 -12.68
C ILE A 235 19.88 -9.49 -13.84
N LYS A 236 19.72 -10.68 -14.46
CA LYS A 236 20.45 -11.03 -15.69
C LYS A 236 20.11 -10.08 -16.82
N ALA A 237 18.81 -9.82 -17.03
CA ALA A 237 18.34 -8.90 -18.07
C ALA A 237 18.82 -7.46 -17.86
N LEU A 238 18.89 -6.99 -16.61
CA LEU A 238 19.44 -5.67 -16.26
C LEU A 238 20.94 -5.56 -16.49
N CYS A 239 21.68 -6.66 -16.33
CA CYS A 239 23.12 -6.71 -16.56
C CYS A 239 23.52 -7.03 -18.02
N GLY A 240 22.56 -7.36 -18.89
CA GLY A 240 22.87 -7.89 -20.22
C GLY A 240 23.54 -9.26 -20.21
N ILE A 241 23.31 -10.05 -19.16
CA ILE A 241 23.85 -11.41 -19.02
C ILE A 241 22.96 -12.37 -19.81
N ALA A 242 23.57 -13.21 -20.64
CA ALA A 242 22.87 -14.21 -21.46
C ALA A 242 22.09 -15.22 -20.59
N ASP A 243 20.98 -15.76 -21.12
CA ASP A 243 20.08 -16.59 -20.32
C ASP A 243 20.70 -17.96 -19.96
N GLU A 244 21.65 -18.43 -20.73
CA GLU A 244 22.34 -19.70 -20.52
C GLU A 244 23.37 -19.63 -19.38
N ILE A 245 23.72 -18.42 -18.93
CA ILE A 245 24.74 -18.23 -17.88
C ILE A 245 24.12 -18.47 -16.50
N HIS A 246 24.65 -19.47 -15.80
CA HIS A 246 24.33 -19.74 -14.40
C HIS A 246 25.08 -18.79 -13.47
N LEU A 247 24.33 -17.97 -12.72
CA LEU A 247 24.90 -17.02 -11.76
C LEU A 247 25.35 -17.70 -10.45
N ILE A 248 24.65 -18.75 -10.03
CA ILE A 248 24.88 -19.40 -8.75
C ILE A 248 25.65 -20.69 -8.99
N SER A 249 26.77 -20.84 -8.29
CA SER A 249 27.59 -22.04 -8.37
C SER A 249 26.91 -23.24 -7.73
N GLU A 250 27.11 -24.42 -8.29
CA GLU A 250 26.61 -25.68 -7.69
C GLU A 250 27.19 -25.91 -6.28
N ILE A 251 28.42 -25.45 -6.04
CA ILE A 251 29.10 -25.51 -4.74
C ILE A 251 28.33 -24.72 -3.67
N ALA A 252 27.71 -23.59 -4.03
CA ALA A 252 26.87 -22.81 -3.12
C ALA A 252 25.49 -23.44 -2.90
N LEU A 253 24.90 -24.06 -3.93
CA LEU A 253 23.55 -24.65 -3.86
C LEU A 253 23.51 -25.99 -3.13
N ARG A 254 24.50 -26.86 -3.38
CA ARG A 254 24.49 -28.26 -2.93
C ARG A 254 24.36 -28.42 -1.41
N PRO A 255 25.06 -27.64 -0.55
CA PRO A 255 24.90 -27.73 0.90
C PRO A 255 23.47 -27.37 1.36
N ILE A 256 22.86 -26.36 0.75
CA ILE A 256 21.50 -25.91 1.08
C ILE A 256 20.48 -26.99 0.73
N ILE A 257 20.58 -27.55 -0.48
CA ILE A 257 19.70 -28.65 -0.93
C ILE A 257 19.85 -29.87 -0.01
N GLN A 258 21.10 -30.28 0.30
CA GLN A 258 21.35 -31.41 1.19
C GLN A 258 20.80 -31.20 2.60
N LEU A 259 20.91 -29.98 3.13
CA LEU A 259 20.30 -29.62 4.41
C LEU A 259 18.78 -29.82 4.36
N LYS A 260 18.10 -29.29 3.34
CA LYS A 260 16.64 -29.40 3.19
C LYS A 260 16.18 -30.84 3.00
N GLU A 261 16.83 -31.59 2.12
CA GLU A 261 16.45 -32.96 1.78
C GLU A 261 16.79 -33.97 2.90
N LYS A 262 18.05 -33.99 3.34
CA LYS A 262 18.57 -35.09 4.18
C LYS A 262 18.39 -34.85 5.66
N ILE A 263 18.56 -33.59 6.10
CA ILE A 263 18.57 -33.23 7.52
C ILE A 263 17.17 -32.77 7.93
N LEU A 264 16.62 -31.76 7.26
CA LEU A 264 15.30 -31.21 7.55
C LEU A 264 14.15 -32.05 6.98
N ARG A 265 14.46 -32.99 6.06
CA ARG A 265 13.50 -33.94 5.47
C ARG A 265 12.30 -33.26 4.80
N HIS A 266 12.54 -32.12 4.16
CA HIS A 266 11.52 -31.45 3.37
C HIS A 266 11.17 -32.32 2.15
N LYS A 267 9.86 -32.50 1.91
CA LYS A 267 9.36 -33.28 0.76
C LYS A 267 9.71 -32.66 -0.59
N SER A 268 9.85 -31.33 -0.63
CA SER A 268 10.18 -30.55 -1.82
C SER A 268 11.33 -29.58 -1.48
N PRO A 269 12.56 -29.82 -1.95
CA PRO A 269 13.73 -29.01 -1.64
C PRO A 269 13.86 -27.78 -2.53
N VAL A 270 12.74 -27.24 -3.02
CA VAL A 270 12.70 -26.03 -3.83
C VAL A 270 13.28 -24.87 -3.02
N LEU A 271 14.26 -24.18 -3.59
CA LEU A 271 14.91 -23.04 -2.98
C LEU A 271 14.01 -21.80 -3.06
N GLN A 272 13.84 -21.15 -1.92
CA GLN A 272 13.09 -19.91 -1.76
C GLN A 272 13.99 -18.71 -2.07
N LEU A 273 13.39 -17.55 -2.33
CA LEU A 273 14.13 -16.35 -2.74
C LEU A 273 15.28 -15.99 -1.78
N GLU A 274 15.06 -16.06 -0.46
CA GLU A 274 16.10 -15.79 0.53
C GLU A 274 17.34 -16.68 0.35
N GLU A 275 17.12 -17.99 0.23
CA GLU A 275 18.18 -18.99 0.06
C GLU A 275 18.95 -18.76 -1.24
N VAL A 276 18.23 -18.39 -2.31
CA VAL A 276 18.81 -18.08 -3.62
C VAL A 276 19.64 -16.80 -3.58
N LEU A 277 19.19 -15.76 -2.87
CA LEU A 277 19.96 -14.52 -2.70
C LEU A 277 21.21 -14.74 -1.84
N ILE A 278 21.13 -15.57 -0.79
CA ILE A 278 22.31 -15.97 0.00
C ILE A 278 23.30 -16.73 -0.89
N ALA A 279 22.83 -17.71 -1.66
CA ALA A 279 23.70 -18.49 -2.56
C ALA A 279 24.31 -17.63 -3.67
N LEU A 280 23.59 -16.64 -4.18
CA LEU A 280 24.10 -15.64 -5.12
C LEU A 280 25.20 -14.80 -4.48
N SER A 281 24.99 -14.32 -3.26
CA SER A 281 25.99 -13.56 -2.49
C SER A 281 27.27 -14.37 -2.25
N LEU A 282 27.16 -15.65 -1.91
CA LEU A 282 28.32 -16.54 -1.79
C LEU A 282 29.03 -16.76 -3.13
N SER A 283 28.27 -16.90 -4.22
CA SER A 283 28.85 -17.08 -5.56
C SER A 283 29.54 -15.81 -6.05
N ALA A 284 29.08 -14.63 -5.64
CA ALA A 284 29.69 -13.34 -5.98
C ALA A 284 31.13 -13.20 -5.48
N ALA A 285 31.53 -13.92 -4.42
CA ALA A 285 32.89 -13.91 -3.91
C ALA A 285 33.92 -14.48 -4.90
N THR A 286 33.51 -15.36 -5.82
CA THR A 286 34.40 -16.03 -6.78
C THR A 286 33.98 -15.88 -8.24
N ASN A 287 32.78 -15.34 -8.50
CA ASN A 287 32.23 -15.12 -9.83
C ASN A 287 31.91 -13.63 -10.06
N PRO A 288 32.71 -12.90 -10.87
CA PRO A 288 32.48 -11.49 -11.19
C PRO A 288 31.11 -11.21 -11.80
N THR A 289 30.56 -12.16 -12.57
CA THR A 289 29.22 -12.03 -13.18
C THR A 289 28.12 -12.09 -12.12
N ALA A 290 28.28 -12.94 -11.09
CA ALA A 290 27.36 -12.99 -9.96
C ALA A 290 27.45 -11.72 -9.10
N GLN A 291 28.66 -11.18 -8.90
CA GLN A 291 28.86 -9.90 -8.22
C GLN A 291 28.17 -8.75 -8.96
N LEU A 292 28.31 -8.70 -10.28
CA LEU A 292 27.60 -7.71 -11.10
C LEU A 292 26.09 -7.83 -10.92
N ALA A 293 25.53 -9.04 -11.00
CA ALA A 293 24.11 -9.29 -10.82
C ALA A 293 23.61 -8.86 -9.43
N LEU A 294 24.37 -9.15 -8.37
CA LEU A 294 24.04 -8.77 -7.00
C LEU A 294 23.90 -7.24 -6.85
N THR A 295 24.77 -6.45 -7.49
CA THR A 295 24.70 -4.98 -7.45
C THR A 295 23.46 -4.40 -8.15
N ARG A 296 22.76 -5.18 -8.97
CA ARG A 296 21.54 -4.75 -9.67
C ARG A 296 20.24 -5.06 -8.94
N LEU A 297 20.29 -5.73 -7.78
CA LEU A 297 19.08 -6.00 -6.99
C LEU A 297 18.34 -4.72 -6.58
N GLU A 298 19.05 -3.64 -6.28
CA GLU A 298 18.44 -2.36 -5.90
C GLU A 298 17.58 -1.75 -7.02
N ALA A 299 17.92 -2.02 -8.29
CA ALA A 299 17.15 -1.57 -9.44
C ALA A 299 15.78 -2.27 -9.60
N LEU A 300 15.47 -3.26 -8.75
CA LEU A 300 14.15 -3.88 -8.69
C LEU A 300 13.17 -3.10 -7.78
N ARG A 301 13.66 -2.13 -6.99
CA ARG A 301 12.80 -1.32 -6.11
C ARG A 301 11.73 -0.61 -6.94
N CYS A 302 10.51 -0.56 -6.42
CA CYS A 302 9.31 -0.01 -7.07
C CYS A 302 8.88 -0.71 -8.37
N CYS A 303 9.51 -1.82 -8.77
CA CYS A 303 9.04 -2.60 -9.90
C CYS A 303 7.71 -3.31 -9.55
N GLU A 304 6.83 -3.39 -10.54
CA GLU A 304 5.55 -4.08 -10.42
C GLU A 304 5.74 -5.57 -10.63
N VAL A 305 5.22 -6.39 -9.71
CA VAL A 305 5.29 -7.85 -9.77
C VAL A 305 3.89 -8.45 -9.65
N HIS A 306 3.65 -9.54 -10.39
CA HIS A 306 2.45 -10.34 -10.21
C HIS A 306 2.78 -11.84 -10.14
N SER A 307 2.08 -12.55 -9.27
CA SER A 307 2.17 -13.99 -9.06
C SER A 307 0.88 -14.68 -9.46
N SER A 308 0.97 -15.80 -10.18
CA SER A 308 -0.18 -16.62 -10.57
C SER A 308 -0.88 -17.34 -9.40
N ASN A 309 -0.37 -17.18 -8.18
CA ASN A 309 -0.85 -17.82 -6.95
C ASN A 309 -0.35 -17.04 -5.72
N LEU A 310 -0.91 -17.35 -4.56
CA LEU A 310 -0.47 -16.88 -3.26
C LEU A 310 0.99 -17.30 -2.99
N VAL A 311 1.78 -16.32 -2.54
CA VAL A 311 3.17 -16.49 -2.11
C VAL A 311 3.21 -16.74 -0.61
N ASN A 312 4.17 -17.54 -0.14
CA ASN A 312 4.30 -17.76 1.30
C ASN A 312 4.82 -16.49 1.99
N LYS A 313 4.60 -16.37 3.31
CA LYS A 313 4.93 -15.14 4.05
C LYS A 313 6.43 -14.83 4.09
N ALA A 314 7.29 -15.85 4.05
CA ALA A 314 8.74 -15.67 4.06
C ALA A 314 9.21 -15.00 2.76
N GLU A 315 8.80 -15.56 1.62
CA GLU A 315 9.15 -15.05 0.30
C GLU A 315 8.47 -13.70 0.00
N GLU A 316 7.24 -13.49 0.47
CA GLU A 316 6.59 -12.18 0.46
C GLU A 316 7.39 -11.12 1.23
N GLY A 317 7.93 -11.49 2.39
CA GLY A 317 8.79 -10.62 3.22
C GLY A 317 10.03 -10.16 2.45
N VAL A 318 10.74 -11.08 1.79
CA VAL A 318 11.94 -10.75 1.00
C VAL A 318 11.59 -9.87 -0.19
N LEU A 319 10.52 -10.16 -0.91
CA LEU A 319 10.05 -9.30 -2.02
C LEU A 319 9.71 -7.88 -1.53
N ARG A 320 9.10 -7.77 -0.34
CA ARG A 320 8.81 -6.48 0.28
C ARG A 320 10.08 -5.72 0.68
N GLU A 321 11.09 -6.42 1.20
CA GLU A 321 12.39 -5.82 1.53
C GLU A 321 13.15 -5.34 0.29
N LEU A 322 13.05 -6.07 -0.84
CA LEU A 322 13.52 -5.60 -2.15
C LEU A 322 12.74 -4.38 -2.66
N GLY A 323 11.58 -4.08 -2.07
CA GLY A 323 10.77 -2.91 -2.40
C GLY A 323 9.94 -3.07 -3.67
N VAL A 324 9.68 -4.30 -4.13
CA VAL A 324 8.78 -4.53 -5.27
C VAL A 324 7.31 -4.41 -4.85
N HIS A 325 6.45 -4.08 -5.79
CA HIS A 325 5.01 -4.03 -5.61
C HIS A 325 4.37 -5.36 -6.06
N LEU A 326 4.24 -6.30 -5.11
CA LEU A 326 3.69 -7.64 -5.38
C LEU A 326 2.15 -7.64 -5.35
N THR A 327 1.54 -8.27 -6.35
CA THR A 327 0.16 -8.77 -6.30
C THR A 327 0.11 -10.25 -6.63
N CYS A 328 -0.94 -10.94 -6.18
CA CYS A 328 -1.08 -12.39 -6.37
C CYS A 328 -2.51 -12.70 -6.84
N GLU A 329 -2.67 -13.73 -7.67
CA GLU A 329 -3.97 -14.38 -7.82
C GLU A 329 -4.39 -15.03 -6.49
N PRO A 330 -5.68 -15.00 -6.14
CA PRO A 330 -6.22 -15.58 -4.90
C PRO A 330 -6.33 -17.11 -5.01
N GLU A 331 -5.25 -17.78 -5.40
CA GLU A 331 -5.16 -19.22 -5.55
C GLU A 331 -4.01 -19.80 -4.74
N PHE A 332 -4.27 -20.89 -4.01
CA PHE A 332 -3.23 -21.58 -3.28
C PHE A 332 -2.35 -22.39 -4.24
N PRO A 333 -1.02 -22.43 -4.05
CA PRO A 333 -0.11 -23.21 -4.91
C PRO A 333 -0.40 -24.72 -4.88
N THR A 334 -0.92 -25.22 -3.78
CA THR A 334 -1.25 -26.64 -3.58
C THR A 334 -2.64 -26.78 -2.96
N LYS A 335 -3.16 -28.01 -2.97
CA LYS A 335 -4.40 -28.37 -2.28
C LYS A 335 -4.18 -28.65 -0.78
N ASP A 336 -2.94 -28.57 -0.31
CA ASP A 336 -2.59 -28.84 1.07
C ASP A 336 -3.00 -27.64 1.95
N LEU A 337 -3.47 -27.94 3.17
CA LEU A 337 -3.90 -26.90 4.13
C LEU A 337 -2.76 -25.94 4.51
N TYR A 338 -1.51 -26.42 4.42
CA TYR A 338 -0.30 -25.65 4.59
C TYR A 338 0.55 -25.76 3.33
N PHE A 339 0.90 -24.63 2.73
CA PHE A 339 1.91 -24.58 1.68
C PHE A 339 3.17 -23.93 2.26
N VAL A 340 4.31 -24.59 2.05
CA VAL A 340 5.64 -24.13 2.47
C VAL A 340 6.35 -23.57 1.26
#